data_AF-A0A0P1G159-F1
#
_entry.id   AF-A0A0P1G159-F1
#
_cell.length_a   1.000
_cell.length_b   1.000
_cell.length_c   1.000
_cell.angle_alpha   90.00
_cell.angle_beta   90.00
_cell.angle_gamma   90.00
#
_symmetry.space_group_name_H-M   'P 1'
#
loop_
_entity.id
_entity.type
_entity.pdbx_description
1 polymer ?
#
loop_
_entity_poly.entity_id
_entity_poly.type
_entity_poly.pdbx_seq_one_letter_code
_entity_poly.pdbx_strand_id
1 'polypeptide(L)'
;MIRTTLAALCLATPALAGEYCLIDGTERFSCTFNNGGKAVEVCDAIWDDDDIATYGFFIPGQDPELELRNEMTGMLYTKWNGMGEPFGSVSFNNADWSYTYEVWYAGEDGGINVLKQGEQIASLTCDTGSVTHDLDTLIERVETAQLSP
;
A
#
# COMPACT_ATOMS: atom_id res chain seq x y z
N MET A 1 10.73 28.27 -48.62
CA MET A 1 11.30 27.77 -47.35
C MET A 1 10.22 27.87 -46.28
N ILE A 2 9.46 26.80 -46.05
CA ILE A 2 8.37 26.77 -45.06
C ILE A 2 8.92 26.07 -43.81
N ARG A 3 9.00 26.81 -42.70
CA ARG A 3 9.35 26.31 -41.38
C ARG A 3 8.08 25.77 -40.73
N THR A 4 7.89 24.46 -40.76
CA THR A 4 6.81 23.79 -40.03
C THR A 4 7.27 23.56 -38.61
N THR A 5 6.79 24.39 -37.68
CA THR A 5 7.03 24.22 -36.24
C THR A 5 6.12 23.12 -35.73
N LEU A 6 6.68 21.94 -35.41
CA LEU A 6 5.96 20.85 -34.77
C LEU A 6 5.76 21.22 -33.29
N ALA A 7 4.53 21.51 -32.89
CA ALA A 7 4.17 21.63 -31.48
C ALA A 7 4.02 20.22 -30.89
N ALA A 8 4.93 19.82 -30.01
CA ALA A 8 4.85 18.58 -29.27
C ALA A 8 3.78 18.71 -28.16
N LEU A 9 2.67 18.00 -28.33
CA LEU A 9 1.60 17.87 -27.35
C LEU A 9 2.06 16.85 -26.30
N CYS A 10 2.52 17.31 -25.13
CA CYS A 10 2.73 16.44 -23.97
C CYS A 10 1.38 15.92 -23.47
N LEU A 11 1.02 14.70 -23.87
CA LEU A 11 -0.05 13.94 -23.23
C LEU A 11 0.46 13.56 -21.84
N ALA A 12 -0.14 14.12 -20.79
CA ALA A 12 0.07 13.65 -19.43
C ALA A 12 -0.53 12.24 -19.33
N THR A 13 0.32 11.21 -19.34
CA THR A 13 -0.09 9.86 -18.96
C THR A 13 -0.38 9.88 -17.46
N PRO A 14 -1.56 9.44 -17.00
CA PRO A 14 -1.78 9.24 -15.58
C PRO A 14 -0.75 8.22 -15.11
N ALA A 15 0.02 8.57 -14.07
CA ALA A 15 0.88 7.62 -13.39
C ALA A 15 -0.03 6.50 -12.89
N LEU A 16 0.20 5.29 -13.39
CA LEU A 16 -0.59 4.13 -13.03
C LEU A 16 -0.11 3.69 -11.65
N ALA A 17 -1.00 3.65 -10.67
CA ALA A 17 -0.84 2.74 -9.54
C ALA A 17 -0.69 1.31 -10.10
N GLY A 18 0.25 0.54 -9.56
CA GLY A 18 0.74 -0.73 -10.07
C GLY A 18 2.24 -0.75 -10.44
N GLU A 19 3.05 0.14 -9.85
CA GLU A 19 4.49 0.22 -10.18
C GLU A 19 5.39 -0.51 -9.17
N TYR A 20 4.93 -0.73 -7.94
CA TYR A 20 5.69 -1.44 -6.92
C TYR A 20 5.28 -2.91 -6.82
N CYS A 21 3.98 -3.21 -6.86
CA CYS A 21 3.49 -4.58 -7.00
C CYS A 21 3.73 -5.08 -8.43
N LEU A 22 4.96 -5.53 -8.71
CA LEU A 22 5.41 -5.94 -10.04
C LEU A 22 4.71 -7.20 -10.58
N ILE A 23 3.98 -7.94 -9.75
CA ILE A 23 3.23 -9.14 -10.13
C ILE A 23 1.74 -8.81 -10.14
N ASP A 24 1.16 -8.86 -11.34
CA ASP A 24 -0.28 -8.66 -11.54
C ASP A 24 -1.12 -9.52 -10.59
N GLY A 25 -2.08 -8.90 -9.91
CA GLY A 25 -3.01 -9.57 -9.00
C GLY A 25 -2.48 -9.84 -7.59
N THR A 26 -1.29 -9.34 -7.25
CA THR A 26 -0.77 -9.36 -5.87
C THR A 26 -1.03 -8.07 -5.10
N GLU A 27 -1.50 -7.00 -5.76
CA GLU A 27 -1.85 -5.76 -5.07
C GLU A 27 -3.10 -5.96 -4.20
N ARG A 28 -2.99 -5.58 -2.92
CA ARG A 28 -4.08 -5.64 -1.93
C ARG A 28 -4.47 -4.28 -1.39
N PHE A 29 -3.64 -3.27 -1.61
CA PHE A 29 -4.00 -1.89 -1.34
C PHE A 29 -3.14 -0.98 -2.20
N SER A 30 -3.74 0.04 -2.80
CA SER A 30 -3.02 1.14 -3.40
C SER A 30 -3.77 2.44 -3.21
N CYS A 31 -3.01 3.53 -3.05
CA CYS A 31 -3.56 4.87 -3.18
C CYS A 31 -2.47 5.91 -3.43
N THR A 32 -2.89 7.13 -3.78
CA THR A 32 -1.97 8.26 -3.95
C THR A 32 -2.08 9.27 -2.82
N PHE A 33 -1.04 10.09 -2.67
CA PHE A 33 -1.03 11.27 -1.82
C PHE A 33 -0.55 12.49 -2.59
N ASN A 34 -0.94 13.67 -2.09
CA ASN A 34 -0.53 14.96 -2.64
C ASN A 34 -0.90 15.12 -4.13
N ASN A 35 -2.13 14.76 -4.48
CA ASN A 35 -2.64 14.75 -5.86
C ASN A 35 -1.78 13.89 -6.81
N GLY A 36 -1.41 12.68 -6.40
CA GLY A 36 -0.58 11.77 -7.21
C GLY A 36 0.93 12.00 -7.13
N GLY A 37 1.41 12.88 -6.24
CA GLY A 37 2.84 13.14 -6.06
C GLY A 37 3.60 12.02 -5.32
N LYS A 38 2.87 11.19 -4.58
CA LYS A 38 3.36 10.00 -3.87
C LYS A 38 2.33 8.88 -4.00
N ALA A 39 2.78 7.65 -3.81
CA ALA A 39 1.92 6.48 -3.75
C ALA A 39 2.35 5.53 -2.63
N VAL A 40 1.40 4.74 -2.16
CA VAL A 40 1.64 3.54 -1.35
C VAL A 40 1.02 2.35 -2.05
N GLU A 41 1.72 1.23 -2.02
CA GLU A 41 1.22 -0.06 -2.48
C GLU A 41 1.52 -1.14 -1.43
N VAL A 42 0.55 -2.04 -1.25
CA VAL A 42 0.67 -3.25 -0.43
C VAL A 42 0.47 -4.44 -1.34
N CYS A 43 1.42 -5.37 -1.33
CA CYS A 43 1.36 -6.57 -2.13
C CYS A 43 1.42 -7.82 -1.25
N ASP A 44 0.74 -8.88 -1.68
CA ASP A 44 0.80 -10.20 -1.06
C ASP A 44 1.54 -11.17 -2.00
N ALA A 45 2.83 -11.34 -1.80
CA ALA A 45 3.68 -12.13 -2.70
C ALA A 45 4.22 -13.38 -1.99
N ILE A 46 4.36 -14.48 -2.73
CA ILE A 46 5.10 -15.65 -2.25
C ILE A 46 6.56 -15.43 -2.62
N TRP A 47 7.44 -15.40 -1.63
CA TRP A 47 8.89 -15.26 -1.82
C TRP A 47 9.59 -16.46 -1.20
N ASP A 48 10.35 -17.22 -1.98
CA ASP A 48 11.15 -18.35 -1.48
C ASP A 48 10.37 -19.35 -0.60
N ASP A 49 9.13 -19.66 -1.01
CA ASP A 49 8.16 -20.52 -0.30
C ASP A 49 7.55 -19.92 1.00
N ASP A 50 7.90 -18.68 1.36
CA ASP A 50 7.33 -17.97 2.50
C ASP A 50 6.14 -17.08 2.10
N ASP A 51 5.12 -17.03 2.98
CA ASP A 51 3.99 -16.12 2.89
C ASP A 51 4.41 -14.73 3.39
N ILE A 52 4.68 -13.83 2.43
CA ILE A 52 5.21 -12.50 2.69
C ILE A 52 4.24 -11.44 2.20
N ALA A 53 4.04 -10.39 2.99
CA ALA A 53 3.46 -9.15 2.51
C ALA A 53 4.55 -8.08 2.37
N THR A 54 4.38 -7.22 1.38
CA THR A 54 5.29 -6.11 1.11
C THR A 54 4.57 -4.78 1.11
N TYR A 55 5.23 -3.76 1.62
CA TYR A 55 4.79 -2.38 1.63
C TYR A 55 5.80 -1.53 0.87
N GLY A 56 5.33 -0.71 -0.07
CA GLY A 56 6.15 0.24 -0.81
C GLY A 56 5.56 1.65 -0.70
N PHE A 57 6.38 2.63 -0.30
CA PHE A 57 6.05 4.06 -0.36
C PHE A 57 7.02 4.77 -1.30
N PHE A 58 6.51 5.47 -2.30
CA PHE A 58 7.32 5.89 -3.44
C PHE A 58 6.78 7.12 -4.16
N ILE A 59 7.62 7.68 -5.04
CA ILE A 59 7.20 8.64 -6.07
C ILE A 59 6.92 7.83 -7.33
N PRO A 60 5.76 7.97 -7.99
CA PRO A 60 5.49 7.25 -9.23
C PRO A 60 6.60 7.48 -10.28
N GLY A 61 7.04 6.39 -10.90
CA GLY A 61 8.15 6.32 -11.85
C GLY A 61 9.55 6.32 -11.22
N GLN A 62 9.67 6.16 -9.89
CA GLN A 62 10.94 6.10 -9.17
C GLN A 62 11.03 4.86 -8.27
N ASP A 63 12.25 4.53 -7.86
CA ASP A 63 12.49 3.48 -6.87
C ASP A 63 11.79 3.81 -5.54
N PRO A 64 11.35 2.79 -4.76
CA PRO A 64 10.74 3.02 -3.47
C PRO A 64 11.61 3.82 -2.51
N GLU A 65 11.02 4.82 -1.87
CA GLU A 65 11.68 5.56 -0.79
C GLU A 65 11.71 4.75 0.50
N LEU A 66 10.72 3.88 0.67
CA LEU A 66 10.65 2.91 1.74
C LEU A 66 10.02 1.63 1.20
N GLU A 67 10.72 0.53 1.42
CA GLU A 67 10.24 -0.83 1.19
C GLU A 67 10.33 -1.61 2.50
N LEU A 68 9.25 -2.29 2.86
CA LEU A 68 9.18 -3.20 3.99
C LEU A 68 8.68 -4.56 3.54
N ARG A 69 9.28 -5.60 4.12
CA ARG A 69 8.91 -6.99 3.89
C ARG A 69 8.65 -7.65 5.23
N ASN A 70 7.46 -8.20 5.42
CA ASN A 70 7.08 -8.86 6.67
C ASN A 70 6.51 -10.24 6.37
N GLU A 71 6.90 -11.21 7.19
CA GLU A 71 6.25 -12.52 7.22
C GLU A 71 4.82 -12.38 7.74
N MET A 72 3.87 -12.96 7.03
CA MET A 72 2.45 -12.90 7.39
C MET A 72 2.18 -13.50 8.78
N THR A 73 2.97 -14.49 9.20
CA THR A 73 2.91 -15.11 10.55
C THR A 73 3.08 -14.09 11.69
N GLY A 74 3.82 -13.00 11.46
CA GLY A 74 4.11 -11.97 12.46
C GLY A 74 3.34 -10.66 12.28
N MET A 75 2.49 -10.55 11.26
CA MET A 75 1.77 -9.31 10.97
C MET A 75 0.60 -9.05 11.92
N LEU A 76 0.42 -7.78 12.28
CA LEU A 76 -0.76 -7.33 13.02
C LEU A 76 -1.79 -6.78 12.03
N TYR A 77 -3.07 -6.98 12.35
CA TYR A 77 -4.17 -6.49 11.55
C TYR A 77 -5.39 -6.16 12.43
N THR A 78 -6.25 -5.32 11.88
CA THR A 78 -7.60 -5.07 12.39
C THR A 78 -8.59 -5.47 11.30
N LYS A 79 -9.59 -6.28 11.64
CA LYS A 79 -10.65 -6.69 10.72
C LYS A 79 -12.00 -6.13 11.11
N TRP A 80 -12.82 -5.84 10.11
CA TRP A 80 -14.20 -5.45 10.33
C TRP A 80 -14.99 -6.58 11.00
N ASN A 81 -15.88 -6.23 11.94
CA ASN A 81 -16.74 -7.20 12.60
C ASN A 81 -18.07 -7.46 11.87
N GLY A 82 -18.27 -6.85 10.69
CA GLY A 82 -19.50 -6.96 9.91
C GLY A 82 -20.63 -6.02 10.34
N MET A 83 -20.38 -5.05 11.23
CA MET A 83 -21.36 -4.04 11.63
C MET A 83 -20.86 -2.60 11.42
N GLY A 84 -21.71 -1.75 10.85
CA GLY A 84 -21.39 -0.35 10.59
C GLY A 84 -20.73 -0.14 9.23
N GLU A 85 -19.87 0.87 9.14
CA GLU A 85 -19.05 1.08 7.95
C GLU A 85 -17.89 0.07 7.91
N PRO A 86 -17.61 -0.59 6.77
CA PRO A 86 -16.47 -1.49 6.64
C PRO A 86 -15.16 -0.76 6.91
N PHE A 87 -14.28 -1.39 7.69
CA PHE A 87 -12.94 -0.87 7.96
C PHE A 87 -11.96 -2.01 8.20
N GLY A 88 -10.68 -1.76 7.92
CA GLY A 88 -9.63 -2.72 8.22
C GLY A 88 -8.27 -2.08 8.16
N SER A 89 -7.29 -2.73 8.79
CA SER A 89 -5.90 -2.30 8.71
C SER A 89 -4.93 -3.48 8.77
N VAL A 90 -3.75 -3.29 8.19
CA VAL A 90 -2.60 -4.19 8.31
C VAL A 90 -1.37 -3.39 8.69
N SER A 91 -0.50 -3.96 9.52
CA SER A 91 0.68 -3.26 10.04
C SER A 91 1.97 -3.88 9.52
N PHE A 92 2.85 -3.02 9.00
CA PHE A 92 4.20 -3.35 8.59
C PHE A 92 5.21 -2.78 9.58
N ASN A 93 6.10 -3.60 10.10
CA ASN A 93 7.17 -3.19 10.99
C ASN A 93 8.50 -3.11 10.24
N ASN A 94 9.31 -2.14 10.61
CA ASN A 94 10.72 -2.14 10.22
C ASN A 94 11.50 -3.20 11.02
N ALA A 95 12.72 -3.51 10.57
CA ALA A 95 13.49 -4.64 11.09
C ALA A 95 13.74 -4.61 12.61
N ASP A 96 13.83 -3.42 13.22
CA ASP A 96 14.07 -3.24 14.65
C ASP A 96 12.79 -2.97 15.47
N TRP A 97 11.62 -3.03 14.83
CA TRP A 97 10.30 -2.79 15.46
C TRP A 97 10.15 -1.41 16.11
N SER A 98 11.01 -0.45 15.76
CA SER A 98 10.89 0.92 16.29
C SER A 98 9.80 1.73 15.58
N TYR A 99 9.44 1.34 14.36
CA TYR A 99 8.38 1.95 13.55
C TYR A 99 7.40 0.92 13.03
N THR A 100 6.11 1.26 13.11
CA THR A 100 5.01 0.53 12.52
C THR A 100 4.30 1.42 11.51
N TYR A 101 4.07 0.88 10.32
CA TYR A 101 3.37 1.52 9.21
C TYR A 101 2.06 0.78 9.03
N GLU A 102 0.99 1.34 9.58
CA GLU A 102 -0.36 0.80 9.46
C GLU A 102 -0.98 1.33 8.16
N VAL A 103 -1.42 0.43 7.29
CA VAL A 103 -2.23 0.75 6.11
C VAL A 103 -3.68 0.45 6.44
N TRP A 104 -4.58 1.40 6.24
CA TRP A 104 -5.98 1.29 6.63
C TRP A 104 -6.94 1.65 5.52
N TYR A 105 -8.14 1.08 5.56
CA TYR A 105 -9.31 1.50 4.79
C TYR A 105 -10.51 1.69 5.72
N ALA A 106 -11.43 2.58 5.34
CA ALA A 106 -12.73 2.78 5.96
C ALA A 106 -13.71 3.28 4.90
N GLY A 107 -14.72 2.48 4.54
CA GLY A 107 -15.60 2.80 3.41
C GLY A 107 -14.81 2.95 2.11
N GLU A 108 -14.91 4.12 1.46
CA GLU A 108 -14.15 4.47 0.25
C GLU A 108 -12.82 5.20 0.57
N ASP A 109 -12.58 5.51 1.85
CA ASP A 109 -11.38 6.21 2.31
C ASP A 109 -10.30 5.22 2.73
N GLY A 110 -9.06 5.71 2.76
CA GLY A 110 -7.90 4.93 3.19
C GLY A 110 -6.71 5.82 3.51
N GLY A 111 -5.64 5.19 3.97
CA GLY A 111 -4.42 5.92 4.27
C GLY A 111 -3.37 5.10 4.99
N ILE A 112 -2.38 5.81 5.51
CA ILE A 112 -1.34 5.23 6.36
C ILE A 112 -1.21 5.99 7.67
N ASN A 113 -1.00 5.26 8.76
CA ASN A 113 -0.54 5.80 10.04
C ASN A 113 0.88 5.31 10.28
N VAL A 114 1.74 6.19 10.78
CA VAL A 114 3.09 5.84 11.20
C VAL A 114 3.17 5.95 12.70
N LEU A 115 3.49 4.84 13.35
CA LEU A 115 3.65 4.75 14.79
C LEU A 115 5.13 4.55 15.12
N LYS A 116 5.60 5.23 16.16
CA LYS A 116 6.91 5.02 16.75
C LYS A 116 6.72 4.51 18.17
N GLN A 117 7.16 3.29 18.46
CA GLN A 117 6.96 2.65 19.76
C GLN A 117 5.49 2.66 20.23
N GLY A 118 4.56 2.49 19.29
CA GLY A 118 3.11 2.49 19.54
C GLY A 118 2.44 3.86 19.62
N GLU A 119 3.19 4.97 19.57
CA GLU A 119 2.63 6.31 19.47
C GLU A 119 2.53 6.75 18.00
N GLN A 120 1.34 7.15 17.54
CA GLN A 120 1.16 7.68 16.19
C GLN A 120 1.87 9.04 16.05
N ILE A 121 2.88 9.10 15.17
CA ILE A 121 3.68 10.30 14.90
C ILE A 121 3.35 10.97 13.57
N ALA A 122 2.69 10.25 12.65
CA ALA A 122 2.21 10.79 11.39
C ALA A 122 0.96 10.03 10.92
N SER A 123 0.15 10.70 10.12
CA SER A 123 -0.98 10.12 9.41
C SER A 123 -1.12 10.80 8.06
N LEU A 124 -1.34 10.01 7.02
CA LEU A 124 -1.61 10.48 5.67
C LEU A 124 -2.89 9.83 5.19
N THR A 125 -3.85 10.65 4.77
CA THR A 125 -5.07 10.20 4.11
C THR A 125 -4.85 10.20 2.60
N CYS A 126 -5.33 9.17 1.94
CA CYS A 126 -5.26 9.03 0.49
C CYS A 126 -5.99 10.19 -0.22
N ASP A 127 -5.56 10.52 -1.44
CA ASP A 127 -6.29 11.44 -2.30
C ASP A 127 -7.68 10.86 -2.61
N THR A 128 -8.71 11.72 -2.65
CA THR A 128 -10.10 11.29 -2.89
C THR A 128 -10.22 10.48 -4.19
N GLY A 129 -10.82 9.28 -4.09
CA GLY A 129 -11.04 8.38 -5.22
C GLY A 129 -9.79 7.66 -5.73
N SER A 130 -8.66 7.76 -5.04
CA SER A 130 -7.43 7.02 -5.39
C SER A 130 -7.31 5.65 -4.75
N VAL A 131 -8.16 5.34 -3.77
CA VAL A 131 -8.09 4.09 -2.99
C VAL A 131 -8.57 2.91 -3.83
N THR A 132 -7.72 1.90 -3.94
CA THR A 132 -8.09 0.53 -4.30
C THR A 132 -7.70 -0.37 -3.13
N HIS A 133 -8.61 -1.22 -2.64
CA HIS A 133 -8.29 -2.11 -1.52
C HIS A 133 -8.96 -3.48 -1.64
N ASP A 134 -8.22 -4.48 -1.16
CA ASP A 134 -8.61 -5.86 -0.90
C ASP A 134 -7.82 -6.35 0.34
N LEU A 135 -7.72 -5.48 1.35
CA LEU A 135 -7.01 -5.80 2.59
C LEU A 135 -7.66 -6.97 3.34
N ASP A 136 -8.95 -7.22 3.14
CA ASP A 136 -9.62 -8.36 3.75
C ASP A 136 -9.02 -9.69 3.25
N THR A 137 -8.72 -9.81 1.95
CA THR A 137 -8.03 -11.00 1.42
C THR A 137 -6.62 -11.15 2.01
N LEU A 138 -5.88 -10.05 2.17
CA LEU A 138 -4.58 -10.09 2.85
C LEU A 138 -4.71 -10.55 4.31
N ILE A 139 -5.72 -10.04 5.02
CA ILE A 139 -6.01 -10.42 6.40
C ILE A 139 -6.33 -11.92 6.50
N GLU A 140 -7.13 -12.48 5.59
CA GLU A 140 -7.42 -13.91 5.55
C GLU A 140 -6.16 -14.76 5.32
N ARG A 141 -5.23 -14.28 4.49
CA ARG A 141 -3.93 -14.94 4.29
C ARG A 141 -3.05 -14.87 5.55
N VAL A 142 -3.02 -13.72 6.21
CA VAL A 142 -2.34 -13.53 7.50
C VAL A 142 -2.89 -14.47 8.57
N GLU A 143 -4.21 -14.57 8.69
CA GLU A 143 -4.88 -15.52 9.58
C GLU A 143 -4.48 -16.97 9.28
N THR A 144 -4.45 -17.34 7.99
CA THR A 144 -4.06 -18.69 7.55
C THR A 144 -2.61 -19.01 7.93
N ALA A 145 -1.68 -18.09 7.66
CA ALA A 145 -0.27 -18.26 8.01
C ALA A 145 -0.07 -18.40 9.53
N GLN A 146 -0.82 -17.64 10.34
CA GLN A 146 -0.75 -17.70 11.80
C GLN A 146 -1.28 -19.00 12.41
N LEU A 147 -2.16 -19.73 11.70
CA LEU A 147 -2.73 -20.99 12.17
C LEU A 147 -1.82 -22.20 11.91
N SER A 148 -0.84 -22.10 11.01
CA SER A 148 0.09 -23.17 10.68
C SER A 148 1.50 -22.62 10.39
N PRO A 149 2.16 -22.05 11.42
CA PRO A 149 3.49 -21.46 11.31
C PRO A 149 4.61 -22.51 11.16
#